data_AF-A0A965WHP3-F1
#
_entry.id   AF-A0A965WHP3-F1
#
_cell.length_a   1.000
_cell.length_b   1.000
_cell.length_c   1.000
_cell.angle_alpha   90.00
_cell.angle_beta   90.00
_cell.angle_gamma   90.00
#
_symmetry.space_group_name_H-M   'P 1'
#
loop_
_entity.id
_entity.type
_entity.pdbx_description
1 polymer ?
#
loop_
_entity_poly.entity_id
_entity_poly.type
_entity_poly.pdbx_seq_one_letter_code
_entity_poly.pdbx_strand_id
1 'polypeptide(L)'
;MPGYYTHFYFSNMLIEQLPYAARSVIDLYPDAYRLGSLGFDILRPMGRLRAELDYKHIYGLFEKTSKYIFESGSKSQLAYMLGELTHYMLDSRMNPYIYYILEKGVPVYFGEERDFLTIEQIRDSIDIHIEKRLLNDKFYITEMRPEPEMVSDIAEMFEKAVSEIVGYKVRGAIVESCMLSIKAPKLKPYELARYDYMNRQKKEWEPVRNDDWKTDMSVEELFEKLLPVVNKTIDNYMSSVRSGDTLDKNWFFINYLGILSQDKE
;
A
#
# COMPACT_ATOMS: atom_id res chain seq x y z
N MET A 1 -0.28 7.49 3.79
CA MET A 1 0.45 6.37 3.20
C MET A 1 1.93 6.59 3.40
N PRO A 2 2.68 5.61 3.94
CA PRO A 2 4.13 5.62 3.86
C PRO A 2 4.57 5.72 2.39
N GLY A 3 5.81 6.09 2.14
CA GLY A 3 6.25 6.37 0.77
C GLY A 3 6.48 5.10 -0.08
N TYR A 4 6.89 5.34 -1.33
CA TYR A 4 7.09 4.33 -2.37
C TYR A 4 8.06 3.21 -1.93
N TYR A 5 9.15 3.56 -1.24
CA TYR A 5 10.19 2.59 -0.87
C TYR A 5 9.72 1.67 0.25
N THR A 6 8.96 2.20 1.20
CA THR A 6 8.39 1.41 2.29
C THR A 6 7.47 0.31 1.78
N HIS A 7 6.55 0.65 0.87
CA HIS A 7 5.64 -0.32 0.28
C HIS A 7 6.37 -1.39 -0.53
N PHE A 8 7.35 -1.00 -1.34
CA PHE A 8 8.14 -1.94 -2.13
C PHE A 8 8.98 -2.88 -1.25
N TYR A 9 9.60 -2.36 -0.19
CA TYR A 9 10.37 -3.20 0.73
C TYR A 9 9.45 -4.21 1.42
N PHE A 10 8.33 -3.75 1.96
CA PHE A 10 7.35 -4.60 2.63
C PHE A 10 6.78 -5.68 1.70
N SER A 11 6.42 -5.32 0.46
CA SER A 11 5.88 -6.27 -0.51
C SER A 11 6.90 -7.35 -0.90
N ASN A 12 8.19 -7.03 -0.93
CA ASN A 12 9.26 -8.01 -1.18
C ASN A 12 9.51 -8.94 0.00
N MET A 13 9.40 -8.45 1.25
CA MET A 13 9.50 -9.31 2.45
C MET A 13 8.46 -10.44 2.42
N LEU A 14 7.29 -10.18 1.85
CA LEU A 14 6.19 -11.14 1.76
C LEU A 14 6.44 -12.28 0.77
N ILE A 15 7.10 -12.02 -0.36
CA ILE A 15 7.18 -12.97 -1.50
C ILE A 15 7.65 -14.36 -1.06
N GLU A 16 8.67 -14.43 -0.21
CA GLU A 16 9.25 -15.70 0.26
C GLU A 16 8.32 -16.48 1.18
N GLN A 17 7.37 -15.80 1.82
CA GLN A 17 6.41 -16.38 2.76
C GLN A 17 5.06 -16.71 2.11
N LEU A 18 4.81 -16.18 0.90
CA LEU A 18 3.57 -16.44 0.19
C LEU A 18 3.45 -17.90 -0.23
N PRO A 19 2.23 -18.48 -0.19
CA PRO A 19 2.00 -19.81 -0.70
C PRO A 19 2.35 -19.92 -2.19
N TYR A 20 2.76 -21.11 -2.60
CA TYR A 20 3.31 -21.38 -3.94
C TYR A 20 2.41 -20.87 -5.08
N ALA A 21 1.09 -20.98 -4.94
CA ALA A 21 0.14 -20.52 -5.95
C ALA A 21 0.22 -19.00 -6.18
N ALA A 22 0.26 -18.20 -5.11
CA ALA A 22 0.39 -16.74 -5.21
C ALA A 22 1.77 -16.36 -5.74
N ARG A 23 2.82 -16.99 -5.21
CA ARG A 23 4.21 -16.77 -5.64
C ARG A 23 4.41 -17.04 -7.12
N SER A 24 3.87 -18.15 -7.62
CA SER A 24 3.98 -18.52 -9.04
C SER A 24 3.32 -17.52 -9.98
N VAL A 25 2.23 -16.86 -9.55
CA VAL A 25 1.59 -15.78 -10.33
C VAL A 25 2.47 -14.52 -10.32
N ILE A 26 3.04 -14.18 -9.17
CA ILE A 26 3.95 -13.05 -9.02
C ILE A 26 5.23 -13.26 -9.85
N ASP A 27 5.80 -14.48 -9.86
CA ASP A 27 7.00 -14.80 -10.64
C ASP A 27 6.76 -14.66 -12.16
N LEU A 28 5.53 -14.89 -12.63
CA LEU A 28 5.14 -14.68 -14.02
C LEU A 28 4.97 -13.19 -14.37
N TYR A 29 4.45 -12.39 -13.44
CA TYR A 29 4.16 -10.96 -13.64
C TYR A 29 4.70 -10.10 -12.49
N PRO A 30 6.02 -10.06 -12.29
CA PRO A 30 6.61 -9.39 -11.13
C PRO A 30 6.40 -7.88 -11.17
N ASP A 31 6.36 -7.28 -12.36
CA ASP A 31 6.12 -5.84 -12.52
C ASP A 31 4.67 -5.45 -12.25
N ALA A 32 3.70 -6.33 -12.54
CA ALA A 32 2.31 -6.11 -12.14
C ALA A 32 2.17 -6.10 -10.62
N TYR A 33 2.77 -7.07 -9.93
CA TYR A 33 2.80 -7.12 -8.46
C TYR A 33 3.48 -5.89 -7.85
N ARG A 34 4.62 -5.47 -8.40
CA ARG A 34 5.32 -4.26 -7.94
C ARG A 34 4.47 -3.02 -8.14
N LEU A 35 3.86 -2.85 -9.32
CA LEU A 35 2.93 -1.74 -9.60
C LEU A 35 1.77 -1.72 -8.59
N GLY A 36 1.15 -2.87 -8.34
CA GLY A 36 0.08 -2.99 -7.35
C GLY A 36 0.55 -2.66 -5.94
N SER A 37 1.77 -3.04 -5.55
CA SER A 37 2.30 -2.71 -4.22
C SER A 37 2.46 -1.21 -3.96
N LEU A 38 2.52 -0.40 -5.02
CA LEU A 38 2.55 1.06 -4.91
C LEU A 38 1.17 1.67 -4.69
N GLY A 39 0.10 0.88 -4.77
CA GLY A 39 -1.27 1.30 -4.51
C GLY A 39 -1.89 2.13 -5.62
N PHE A 40 -3.06 2.67 -5.35
CA PHE A 40 -3.69 3.71 -6.19
C PHE A 40 -2.99 5.07 -6.11
N ASP A 41 -1.91 5.18 -5.35
CA ASP A 41 -1.01 6.33 -5.34
C ASP A 41 -0.38 6.64 -6.70
N ILE A 42 -0.33 5.65 -7.59
CA ILE A 42 0.08 5.80 -8.99
C ILE A 42 -1.00 6.51 -9.83
N LEU A 43 -2.25 6.50 -9.38
CA LEU A 43 -3.42 7.11 -10.03
C LEU A 43 -3.66 8.55 -9.55
N ARG A 44 -2.66 9.25 -9.01
CA ARG A 44 -2.77 10.64 -8.54
C ARG A 44 -3.46 11.62 -9.50
N PRO A 45 -3.22 11.58 -10.83
CA PRO A 45 -3.96 12.41 -11.79
C PRO A 45 -5.47 12.16 -11.80
N MET A 46 -5.90 11.00 -11.32
CA MET A 46 -7.29 10.57 -11.16
C MET A 46 -7.74 10.69 -9.69
N GLY A 47 -7.46 11.84 -9.04
CA GLY A 47 -7.60 12.02 -7.59
C GLY A 47 -8.94 11.59 -6.99
N ARG A 48 -10.06 11.81 -7.70
CA ARG A 48 -11.39 11.32 -7.28
C ARG A 48 -11.45 9.79 -7.24
N LEU A 49 -11.04 9.13 -8.32
CA LEU A 49 -11.05 7.68 -8.41
C LEU A 49 -10.18 7.08 -7.31
N ARG A 50 -8.95 7.56 -7.16
CA ARG A 50 -8.03 7.14 -6.09
C ARG A 50 -8.69 7.22 -4.71
N ALA A 51 -9.24 8.37 -4.35
CA ALA A 51 -9.89 8.55 -3.05
C ALA A 51 -11.10 7.63 -2.86
N GLU A 52 -11.92 7.43 -3.90
CA GLU A 52 -13.07 6.53 -3.81
C GLU A 52 -12.64 5.06 -3.61
N LEU A 53 -11.56 4.61 -4.26
CA LEU A 53 -11.03 3.26 -4.09
C LEU A 53 -10.38 3.05 -2.71
N ASP A 54 -9.59 4.04 -2.25
CA ASP A 54 -8.90 3.98 -0.96
C ASP A 54 -9.88 3.98 0.24
N TYR A 55 -10.97 4.78 0.16
CA TYR A 55 -11.78 5.09 1.35
C TYR A 55 -13.23 4.61 1.28
N LYS A 56 -13.81 4.44 0.10
CA LYS A 56 -15.25 4.17 -0.01
C LYS A 56 -15.54 2.76 -0.49
N HIS A 57 -14.69 2.24 -1.37
CA HIS A 57 -14.99 1.05 -2.12
C HIS A 57 -14.00 -0.09 -1.90
N ILE A 58 -13.13 -0.04 -0.89
CA ILE A 58 -12.03 -1.00 -0.71
C ILE A 58 -12.49 -2.48 -0.73
N TYR A 59 -13.54 -2.84 0.00
CA TYR A 59 -14.09 -4.19 -0.04
C TYR A 59 -14.69 -4.52 -1.42
N GLY A 60 -15.51 -3.61 -1.96
CA GLY A 60 -16.17 -3.79 -3.26
C GLY A 60 -15.17 -3.91 -4.41
N LEU A 61 -14.05 -3.20 -4.33
CA LEU A 61 -12.91 -3.28 -5.23
C LEU A 61 -12.33 -4.70 -5.24
N PHE A 62 -11.91 -5.22 -4.09
CA PHE A 62 -11.32 -6.57 -4.05
C PHE A 62 -12.37 -7.64 -4.43
N GLU A 63 -13.62 -7.52 -3.99
CA GLU A 63 -14.67 -8.47 -4.36
C GLU A 63 -14.99 -8.45 -5.86
N LYS A 64 -15.13 -7.27 -6.46
CA LYS A 64 -15.50 -7.16 -7.88
C LYS A 64 -14.33 -7.55 -8.79
N THR A 65 -13.10 -7.17 -8.43
CA THR A 65 -11.91 -7.57 -9.18
C THR A 65 -11.63 -9.06 -9.05
N SER A 66 -11.88 -9.70 -7.89
CA SER A 66 -11.67 -11.15 -7.78
C SER A 66 -12.59 -11.94 -8.71
N LYS A 67 -13.87 -11.53 -8.81
CA LYS A 67 -14.85 -12.13 -9.75
C LYS A 67 -14.46 -11.87 -11.20
N TYR A 68 -14.05 -10.64 -11.53
CA TYR A 68 -13.62 -10.31 -12.88
C TYR A 68 -12.39 -11.12 -13.31
N ILE A 69 -11.41 -11.30 -12.41
CA ILE A 69 -10.20 -12.08 -12.67
C ILE A 69 -10.51 -13.59 -12.77
N PHE A 70 -11.46 -14.09 -11.98
CA PHE A 70 -11.96 -15.46 -12.13
C PHE A 70 -12.52 -15.70 -13.54
N GLU A 71 -13.30 -14.76 -14.06
CA GLU A 71 -13.90 -14.84 -15.40
C GLU A 71 -12.88 -14.65 -16.53
N SER A 72 -11.94 -13.70 -16.38
CA SER A 72 -10.95 -13.38 -17.41
C SER A 72 -9.78 -14.38 -17.43
N GLY A 73 -9.46 -14.99 -16.30
CA GLY A 73 -8.27 -15.82 -16.11
C GLY A 73 -6.95 -15.03 -16.16
N SER A 74 -6.99 -13.70 -16.09
CA SER A 74 -5.79 -12.86 -16.22
C SER A 74 -4.87 -12.97 -15.00
N LYS A 75 -3.65 -13.44 -15.27
CA LYS A 75 -2.59 -13.56 -14.25
C LYS A 75 -1.91 -12.23 -13.95
N SER A 76 -1.82 -11.31 -14.91
CA SER A 76 -1.29 -9.95 -14.70
C SER A 76 -2.19 -9.12 -13.81
N GLN A 77 -3.51 -9.15 -14.05
CA GLN A 77 -4.50 -8.52 -13.16
C GLN A 77 -4.44 -9.13 -11.75
N LEU A 78 -4.33 -10.47 -11.65
CA LEU A 78 -4.17 -11.14 -10.36
C LEU A 78 -2.90 -10.68 -9.63
N ALA A 79 -1.74 -10.69 -10.30
CA ALA A 79 -0.49 -10.22 -9.73
C ALA A 79 -0.59 -8.77 -9.24
N TYR A 80 -1.21 -7.89 -10.03
CA TYR A 80 -1.46 -6.51 -9.65
C TYR A 80 -2.32 -6.41 -8.38
N MET A 81 -3.44 -7.12 -8.31
CA MET A 81 -4.31 -7.08 -7.12
C MET A 81 -3.67 -7.72 -5.88
N LEU A 82 -2.80 -8.72 -6.05
CA LEU A 82 -1.98 -9.24 -4.95
C LEU A 82 -1.03 -8.16 -4.41
N GLY A 83 -0.42 -7.36 -5.30
CA GLY A 83 0.37 -6.20 -4.91
C GLY A 83 -0.46 -5.17 -4.15
N GLU A 84 -1.63 -4.82 -4.68
CA GLU A 84 -2.56 -3.86 -4.07
C GLU A 84 -3.02 -4.29 -2.68
N LEU A 85 -3.22 -5.60 -2.45
CA LEU A 85 -3.50 -6.13 -1.11
C LEU A 85 -2.35 -5.85 -0.14
N THR A 86 -1.09 -6.01 -0.56
CA THR A 86 0.05 -5.70 0.31
C THR A 86 0.11 -4.20 0.65
N HIS A 87 -0.22 -3.34 -0.32
CA HIS A 87 -0.31 -1.90 -0.13
C HIS A 87 -1.37 -1.56 0.92
N TYR A 88 -2.61 -1.97 0.67
CA TYR A 88 -3.74 -1.76 1.56
C TYR A 88 -3.48 -2.25 2.99
N MET A 89 -2.98 -3.47 3.13
CA MET A 89 -2.73 -4.07 4.45
C MET A 89 -1.67 -3.30 5.23
N LEU A 90 -0.60 -2.84 4.57
CA LEU A 90 0.40 -2.01 5.22
C LEU A 90 -0.19 -0.68 5.66
N ASP A 91 -0.93 -0.03 4.77
CA ASP A 91 -1.55 1.27 5.04
C ASP A 91 -2.57 1.24 6.17
N SER A 92 -3.29 0.13 6.33
CA SER A 92 -4.28 -0.06 7.40
C SER A 92 -3.66 0.09 8.80
N ARG A 93 -2.35 -0.11 8.94
CA ARG A 93 -1.59 -0.04 10.20
C ARG A 93 -0.54 1.06 10.26
N MET A 94 0.14 1.34 9.14
CA MET A 94 1.17 2.39 9.07
C MET A 94 0.59 3.79 9.13
N ASN A 95 -0.61 4.02 8.57
CA ASN A 95 -1.23 5.32 8.66
C ASN A 95 -1.53 5.74 10.10
N PRO A 96 -2.19 4.91 10.94
CA PRO A 96 -2.27 5.14 12.38
C PRO A 96 -0.97 5.62 13.03
N TYR A 97 0.15 4.95 12.74
CA TYR A 97 1.46 5.34 13.26
C TYR A 97 1.90 6.74 12.82
N ILE A 98 1.77 7.04 11.52
CA ILE A 98 2.12 8.35 10.95
C ILE A 98 1.27 9.46 11.61
N TYR A 99 -0.02 9.21 11.82
CA TYR A 99 -0.92 10.19 12.46
C TYR A 99 -0.66 10.34 13.96
N TYR A 100 -0.32 9.26 14.66
CA TYR A 100 0.15 9.36 16.04
C TYR A 100 1.37 10.29 16.14
N ILE A 101 2.36 10.12 15.27
CA ILE A 101 3.53 10.99 15.24
C ILE A 101 3.14 12.44 14.93
N LEU A 102 2.26 12.65 13.94
CA LEU A 102 1.81 13.98 13.57
C LEU A 102 1.14 14.71 14.73
N GLU A 103 0.29 14.02 15.51
CA GLU A 103 -0.45 14.61 16.64
C GLU A 103 0.40 14.74 17.92
N LYS A 104 1.36 13.83 18.16
CA LYS A 104 2.12 13.75 19.42
C LYS A 104 3.58 14.18 19.31
N GLY A 105 4.07 14.45 18.10
CA GLY A 105 5.47 14.76 17.82
C GLY A 105 6.36 13.51 17.81
N VAL A 106 7.51 13.63 17.14
CA VAL A 106 8.55 12.59 17.05
C VAL A 106 9.54 12.76 18.22
N PRO A 107 9.86 11.69 18.97
CA PRO A 107 10.92 11.74 19.97
C PRO A 107 12.30 12.04 19.36
N VAL A 108 13.08 12.88 20.03
CA VAL A 108 14.50 13.07 19.71
C VAL A 108 15.31 11.91 20.34
N TYR A 109 16.30 11.36 19.64
CA TYR A 109 17.16 10.29 20.18
C TYR A 109 17.99 10.75 21.37
N PHE A 110 18.42 12.00 21.35
CA PHE A 110 19.25 12.62 22.37
C PHE A 110 18.44 13.64 23.15
N GLY A 111 17.57 13.18 24.04
CA GLY A 111 16.76 14.04 24.92
C GLY A 111 15.36 13.48 25.15
N GLU A 112 14.57 14.20 25.95
CA GLU A 112 13.16 13.87 26.21
C GLU A 112 12.20 14.76 25.40
N GLU A 113 12.75 15.71 24.63
CA GLU A 113 11.98 16.62 23.80
C GLU A 113 11.36 15.91 22.59
N ARG A 114 10.22 16.43 22.14
CA ARG A 114 9.56 16.01 20.91
C ARG A 114 9.50 17.18 19.95
N ASP A 115 9.75 16.90 18.68
CA ASP A 115 9.57 17.85 17.59
C ASP A 115 8.38 17.48 16.73
N PHE A 116 7.76 18.49 16.13
CA PHE A 116 6.61 18.32 15.24
C PHE A 116 7.07 18.43 13.79
N LEU A 117 6.95 17.32 13.07
CA LEU A 117 7.25 17.22 11.65
C LEU A 117 5.97 17.25 10.83
N THR A 118 6.06 17.68 9.57
CA THR A 118 4.95 17.52 8.63
C THR A 118 4.76 16.04 8.29
N ILE A 119 3.56 15.69 7.81
CA ILE A 119 3.26 14.32 7.39
C ILE A 119 4.20 13.83 6.28
N GLU A 120 4.60 14.73 5.39
CA GLU A 120 5.55 14.46 4.31
C GLU A 120 6.94 14.18 4.87
N GLN A 121 7.41 14.99 5.82
CA GLN A 121 8.68 14.75 6.50
C GLN A 121 8.70 13.39 7.20
N ILE A 122 7.63 13.00 7.90
CA ILE A 122 7.55 11.70 8.58
C ILE A 122 7.63 10.56 7.56
N ARG A 123 6.84 10.63 6.48
CA ARG A 123 6.81 9.60 5.42
C ARG A 123 8.14 9.48 4.70
N ASP A 124 8.72 10.60 4.28
CA ASP A 124 10.02 10.64 3.62
C ASP A 124 11.14 10.13 4.55
N SER A 125 11.06 10.40 5.85
CA SER A 125 12.04 9.90 6.84
C SER A 125 12.08 8.38 6.89
N ILE A 126 10.91 7.75 6.93
CA ILE A 126 10.76 6.29 6.91
C ILE A 126 11.29 5.77 5.57
N ASP A 127 10.86 6.34 4.44
CA ASP A 127 11.31 5.91 3.12
C ASP A 127 12.83 6.01 2.93
N ILE A 128 13.45 7.10 3.36
CA ILE A 128 14.92 7.28 3.31
C ILE A 128 15.62 6.22 4.14
N HIS A 129 15.04 5.84 5.29
CA HIS A 129 15.58 4.77 6.11
C HIS A 129 15.53 3.43 5.38
N ILE A 130 14.38 3.10 4.82
CA ILE A 130 14.17 1.86 4.06
C ILE A 130 15.12 1.81 2.86
N GLU A 131 15.15 2.86 2.04
CA GLU A 131 16.01 2.99 0.85
C GLU A 131 17.49 2.79 1.21
N LYS A 132 18.01 3.60 2.14
CA LYS A 132 19.45 3.64 2.41
C LYS A 132 19.96 2.50 3.27
N ARG A 133 19.16 1.97 4.20
CA ARG A 133 19.62 0.99 5.18
C ARG A 133 19.15 -0.43 4.92
N LEU A 134 17.92 -0.59 4.43
CA LEU A 134 17.33 -1.94 4.26
C LEU A 134 17.41 -2.41 2.82
N LEU A 135 17.18 -1.53 1.85
CA LEU A 135 17.34 -1.81 0.43
C LEU A 135 18.80 -1.67 -0.01
N ASN A 136 19.62 -0.88 0.70
CA ASN A 136 21.05 -0.69 0.45
C ASN A 136 21.35 -0.34 -1.02
N ASP A 137 20.65 0.69 -1.54
CA ASP A 137 20.74 1.17 -2.93
C ASP A 137 20.45 0.10 -4.00
N LYS A 138 19.71 -0.97 -3.66
CA LYS A 138 19.19 -1.92 -4.65
C LYS A 138 18.15 -1.25 -5.55
N PHE A 139 18.71 -0.72 -6.64
CA PHE A 139 18.27 0.01 -7.84
C PHE A 139 16.87 -0.20 -8.46
N TYR A 140 15.95 -0.95 -7.87
CA TYR A 140 14.84 -1.54 -8.64
C TYR A 140 13.65 -0.62 -8.90
N ILE A 141 13.33 0.34 -8.01
CA ILE A 141 12.11 1.16 -8.15
C ILE A 141 12.34 2.33 -9.12
N THR A 142 13.53 2.94 -9.10
CA THR A 142 13.87 4.12 -9.92
C THR A 142 13.90 3.84 -11.42
N GLU A 143 13.97 2.56 -11.81
CA GLU A 143 14.06 2.12 -13.20
C GLU A 143 12.87 1.26 -13.64
N MET A 144 11.80 1.16 -12.86
CA MET A 144 10.63 0.37 -13.24
C MET A 144 10.07 0.86 -14.58
N ARG A 145 10.05 -0.03 -15.58
CA ARG A 145 9.51 0.21 -16.91
C ARG A 145 8.44 -0.84 -17.18
N PRO A 146 7.20 -0.60 -16.71
CA PRO A 146 6.13 -1.56 -16.90
C PRO A 146 5.93 -1.89 -18.37
N GLU A 147 5.71 -3.17 -18.66
CA GLU A 147 5.45 -3.64 -20.00
C GLU A 147 4.05 -3.15 -20.47
N PRO A 148 3.92 -2.52 -21.65
CA PRO A 148 2.66 -1.93 -22.11
C PRO A 148 1.47 -2.88 -22.24
N GLU A 149 1.66 -4.12 -22.72
CA GLU A 149 0.57 -5.09 -22.87
C GLU A 149 -0.01 -5.50 -21.50
N MET A 150 0.85 -5.77 -20.52
CA MET A 150 0.51 -6.01 -19.13
C MET A 150 -0.24 -4.83 -18.52
N VAL A 151 0.23 -3.60 -18.76
CA VAL A 151 -0.45 -2.39 -18.26
C VAL A 151 -1.83 -2.23 -18.90
N SER A 152 -1.96 -2.51 -20.20
CA SER A 152 -3.25 -2.44 -20.90
C SER A 152 -4.25 -3.46 -20.37
N ASP A 153 -3.78 -4.69 -20.09
CA ASP A 153 -4.58 -5.73 -19.46
C ASP A 153 -5.06 -5.32 -18.04
N ILE A 154 -4.19 -4.71 -17.23
CA ILE A 154 -4.61 -4.17 -15.92
C ILE A 154 -5.61 -3.02 -16.10
N ALA A 155 -5.38 -2.10 -17.03
CA ALA A 155 -6.26 -0.97 -17.28
C ALA A 155 -7.65 -1.38 -17.78
N GLU A 156 -7.75 -2.49 -18.51
CA GLU A 156 -9.03 -3.08 -18.90
C GLU A 156 -9.88 -3.48 -17.68
N MET A 157 -9.26 -4.07 -16.65
CA MET A 157 -9.96 -4.38 -15.39
C MET A 157 -10.48 -3.10 -14.72
N PHE A 158 -9.74 -2.00 -14.77
CA PHE A 158 -10.25 -0.72 -14.28
C PHE A 158 -11.44 -0.21 -15.10
N GLU A 159 -11.34 -0.27 -16.44
CA GLU A 159 -12.42 0.20 -17.31
C GLU A 159 -13.70 -0.65 -17.16
N LYS A 160 -13.58 -1.97 -16.99
CA LYS A 160 -14.73 -2.87 -16.92
C LYS A 160 -15.22 -3.10 -15.50
N ALA A 161 -14.36 -3.57 -14.60
CA ALA A 161 -14.76 -3.94 -13.25
C ALA A 161 -14.89 -2.72 -12.33
N VAL A 162 -13.90 -1.81 -12.35
CA VAL A 162 -13.88 -0.67 -11.42
C VAL A 162 -14.93 0.39 -11.77
N SER A 163 -15.22 0.62 -13.07
CA SER A 163 -16.30 1.52 -13.49
C SER A 163 -17.66 1.18 -12.86
N GLU A 164 -17.98 -0.11 -12.71
CA GLU A 164 -19.23 -0.54 -12.07
C GLU A 164 -19.29 -0.16 -10.58
N ILE A 165 -18.14 -0.20 -9.91
CA ILE A 165 -18.03 0.06 -8.47
C ILE A 165 -18.24 1.55 -8.17
N VAL A 166 -17.60 2.40 -8.96
CA VAL A 166 -17.63 3.86 -8.77
C VAL A 166 -18.85 4.52 -9.43
N GLY A 167 -19.60 3.78 -10.25
CA GLY A 167 -20.82 4.26 -10.92
C GLY A 167 -20.56 5.28 -12.04
N TYR A 168 -19.32 5.36 -12.54
CA TYR A 168 -18.97 6.18 -13.69
C TYR A 168 -17.89 5.51 -14.53
N LYS A 169 -17.79 5.89 -15.81
CA LYS A 169 -16.79 5.33 -16.72
C LYS A 169 -15.38 5.73 -16.30
N VAL A 170 -14.59 4.77 -15.85
CA VAL A 170 -13.13 4.85 -15.75
C VAL A 170 -12.56 4.62 -17.15
N ARG A 171 -11.66 5.50 -17.60
CA ARG A 171 -11.04 5.39 -18.94
C ARG A 171 -9.74 4.62 -18.83
N GLY A 172 -9.66 3.43 -19.42
CA GLY A 172 -8.45 2.59 -19.40
C GLY A 172 -7.21 3.35 -19.85
N ALA A 173 -7.29 4.08 -20.96
CA ALA A 173 -6.17 4.88 -21.47
C ALA A 173 -5.56 5.89 -20.47
N ILE A 174 -6.35 6.43 -19.53
CA ILE A 174 -5.82 7.32 -18.48
C ILE A 174 -5.09 6.50 -17.41
N VAL A 175 -5.65 5.35 -17.04
CA VAL A 175 -5.02 4.39 -16.11
C VAL A 175 -3.68 3.92 -16.67
N GLU A 176 -3.65 3.50 -17.94
CA GLU A 176 -2.42 3.10 -18.65
C GLU A 176 -1.37 4.21 -18.61
N SER A 177 -1.76 5.44 -18.96
CA SER A 177 -0.86 6.59 -18.95
C SER A 177 -0.28 6.85 -17.55
N CYS A 178 -1.07 6.71 -16.49
CA CYS A 178 -0.61 6.84 -15.11
C CYS A 178 0.44 5.77 -14.77
N MET A 179 0.16 4.50 -15.09
CA MET A 179 1.05 3.37 -14.79
C MET A 179 2.36 3.44 -15.58
N LEU A 180 2.31 3.80 -16.86
CA LEU A 180 3.50 3.93 -17.72
C LEU A 180 4.34 5.17 -17.39
N SER A 181 3.74 6.21 -16.80
CA SER A 181 4.43 7.45 -16.44
C SER A 181 5.04 7.41 -15.03
N ILE A 182 5.02 6.26 -14.37
CA ILE A 182 5.46 6.14 -12.99
C ILE A 182 6.95 6.48 -12.84
N LYS A 183 7.26 7.26 -11.80
CA LYS A 183 8.63 7.63 -11.44
C LYS A 183 8.76 7.56 -9.94
N ALA A 184 9.79 6.88 -9.45
CA ALA A 184 10.13 6.92 -8.04
C ALA A 184 10.35 8.38 -7.60
N PRO A 185 9.76 8.81 -6.47
CA PRO A 185 9.97 10.15 -5.96
C PRO A 185 11.44 10.34 -5.57
N LYS A 186 11.99 11.52 -5.86
CA LYS A 186 13.30 11.93 -5.33
C LYS A 186 13.12 12.34 -3.87
N LEU A 187 13.66 11.55 -2.94
CA LEU A 187 13.62 11.86 -1.52
C LEU A 187 14.63 12.96 -1.18
N LYS A 188 14.22 13.97 -0.42
CA LYS A 188 15.12 15.03 0.06
C LYS A 188 15.70 14.64 1.42
N PRO A 189 17.03 14.57 1.58
CA PRO A 189 17.62 14.27 2.89
C PRO A 189 17.36 15.44 3.86
N TYR A 190 16.66 15.16 4.96
CA TYR A 190 16.54 16.05 6.12
C TYR A 190 17.55 15.63 7.21
N GLU A 191 17.68 16.39 8.30
CA GLU A 191 18.48 16.01 9.48
C GLU A 191 17.81 14.87 10.28
N LEU A 192 17.69 13.70 9.65
CA LEU A 192 16.90 12.57 10.11
C LEU A 192 17.53 11.83 11.29
N ALA A 193 18.85 11.89 11.43
CA ALA A 193 19.58 11.08 12.41
C ALA A 193 19.24 11.41 13.87
N ARG A 194 18.57 12.54 14.14
CA ARG A 194 18.18 12.95 15.50
C ARG A 194 16.80 12.47 15.93
N TYR A 195 15.97 11.95 15.01
CA TYR A 195 14.56 11.66 15.27
C TYR A 195 14.24 10.17 15.25
N ASP A 196 13.42 9.72 16.20
CA ASP A 196 12.95 8.34 16.28
C ASP A 196 11.65 8.09 15.49
N TYR A 197 11.68 8.37 14.19
CA TYR A 197 10.56 8.10 13.27
C TYR A 197 10.36 6.62 12.93
N MET A 198 11.19 5.72 13.50
CA MET A 198 11.01 4.26 13.44
C MET A 198 10.48 3.69 14.76
N ASN A 199 10.30 4.52 15.79
CA ASN A 199 9.93 4.12 17.17
C ASN A 199 10.84 3.05 17.80
N ARG A 200 12.15 3.18 17.64
CA ARG A 200 13.16 2.29 18.22
C ARG A 200 13.36 2.51 19.72
N GLN A 201 12.96 3.66 20.25
CA GLN A 201 12.89 3.93 21.69
C GLN A 201 11.65 3.30 22.35
N LYS A 202 10.80 2.59 21.59
CA LYS A 202 9.63 1.86 22.10
C LYS A 202 8.68 2.74 22.89
N LYS A 203 8.38 3.94 22.38
CA LYS A 203 7.31 4.76 22.97
C LYS A 203 5.97 4.16 22.57
N GLU A 204 5.06 4.05 23.54
CA GLU A 204 3.70 3.56 23.28
C GLU A 204 3.01 4.48 22.26
N TRP A 205 2.51 3.88 21.19
CA TRP A 205 1.58 4.48 20.26
C TRP A 205 0.22 4.46 20.95
N GLU A 206 -0.28 5.65 21.23
CA GLU A 206 -1.65 5.80 21.68
C GLU A 206 -2.59 5.51 20.51
N PRO A 207 -3.79 5.00 20.80
CA PRO A 207 -4.79 4.72 19.78
C PRO A 207 -5.07 5.99 18.96
N VAL A 208 -5.04 5.86 17.64
CA VAL A 208 -5.58 6.90 16.77
C VAL A 208 -7.10 6.88 16.86
N ARG A 209 -7.73 8.05 16.66
CA ARG A 209 -9.18 8.28 16.83
C ARG A 209 -10.03 7.24 16.09
N ASN A 210 -10.39 6.07 16.65
CA ASN A 210 -11.28 4.99 16.14
C ASN A 210 -10.64 3.58 16.08
N ASP A 211 -9.45 3.35 16.64
CA ASP A 211 -8.94 2.00 16.89
C ASP A 211 -8.39 1.94 18.32
N ASP A 212 -8.72 0.92 19.11
CA ASP A 212 -8.21 0.73 20.49
C ASP A 212 -6.82 0.07 20.49
N TRP A 213 -6.23 -0.13 19.32
CA TRP A 213 -4.94 -0.76 19.17
C TRP A 213 -3.81 0.10 19.75
N LYS A 214 -3.32 -0.33 20.92
CA LYS A 214 -2.08 0.14 21.55
C LYS A 214 -0.90 -0.77 21.17
N THR A 215 0.24 -0.17 20.87
CA THR A 215 1.47 -0.89 20.57
C THR A 215 2.68 0.02 20.79
N ASP A 216 3.82 -0.53 21.17
CA ASP A 216 5.10 0.18 21.27
C ASP A 216 6.09 -0.27 20.19
N MET A 217 5.60 -1.01 19.19
CA MET A 217 6.41 -1.62 18.14
C MET A 217 7.26 -0.60 17.41
N SER A 218 8.41 -1.03 16.90
CA SER A 218 9.08 -0.27 15.85
C SER A 218 8.38 -0.51 14.51
N VAL A 219 8.67 0.32 13.51
CA VAL A 219 8.16 0.12 12.15
C VAL A 219 8.57 -1.25 11.59
N GLU A 220 9.78 -1.72 11.89
CA GLU A 220 10.26 -3.04 11.46
C GLU A 220 9.48 -4.19 12.13
N GLU A 221 9.21 -4.09 13.44
CA GLU A 221 8.38 -5.09 14.14
C GLU A 221 6.94 -5.09 13.65
N LEU A 222 6.41 -3.92 13.29
CA LEU A 222 5.10 -3.82 12.66
C LEU A 222 5.08 -4.58 11.33
N PHE A 223 6.13 -4.47 10.50
CA PHE A 223 6.22 -5.23 9.27
C PHE A 223 6.15 -6.73 9.55
N GLU A 224 7.03 -7.25 10.41
CA GLU A 224 7.08 -8.67 10.79
C GLU A 224 5.72 -9.18 11.31
N LYS A 225 5.04 -8.38 12.14
CA LYS A 225 3.71 -8.72 12.65
C LYS A 225 2.64 -8.77 11.58
N LEU A 226 2.75 -7.93 10.54
CA LEU A 226 1.79 -7.88 9.44
C LEU A 226 1.96 -9.02 8.43
N LEU A 227 3.17 -9.56 8.26
CA LEU A 227 3.44 -10.64 7.29
C LEU A 227 2.44 -11.80 7.37
N PRO A 228 2.20 -12.44 8.53
CA PRO A 228 1.24 -13.56 8.62
C PRO A 228 -0.21 -13.13 8.40
N VAL A 229 -0.55 -11.86 8.66
CA VAL A 229 -1.90 -11.32 8.42
C VAL A 229 -2.13 -11.14 6.93
N VAL A 230 -1.17 -10.52 6.23
CA VAL A 230 -1.25 -10.29 4.78
C VAL A 230 -1.26 -11.61 4.02
N ASN A 231 -0.47 -12.60 4.44
CA ASN A 231 -0.49 -13.94 3.84
C ASN A 231 -1.89 -14.56 3.88
N LYS A 232 -2.59 -14.47 5.02
CA LYS A 232 -3.98 -14.95 5.15
C LYS A 232 -4.94 -14.17 4.26
N THR A 233 -4.81 -12.84 4.18
CA THR A 233 -5.63 -12.02 3.28
C THR A 233 -5.42 -12.39 1.82
N ILE A 234 -4.17 -12.60 1.41
CA ILE A 234 -3.82 -13.05 0.06
C ILE A 234 -4.39 -14.45 -0.20
N ASP A 235 -4.29 -15.38 0.75
CA ASP A 235 -4.88 -16.72 0.60
C ASP A 235 -6.40 -16.67 0.43
N ASN A 236 -7.08 -15.83 1.19
CA ASN A 236 -8.51 -15.61 1.05
C ASN A 236 -8.87 -15.02 -0.32
N TYR A 237 -8.12 -14.02 -0.79
CA TYR A 237 -8.32 -13.43 -2.11
C TYR A 237 -8.07 -14.44 -3.24
N MET A 238 -6.95 -15.18 -3.17
CA MET A 238 -6.63 -16.26 -4.10
C MET A 238 -7.69 -17.36 -4.11
N SER A 239 -8.32 -17.64 -2.97
CA SER A 239 -9.42 -18.61 -2.90
C SER A 239 -10.68 -18.08 -3.58
N SER A 240 -11.03 -16.81 -3.37
CA SER A 240 -12.13 -16.13 -4.10
C SER A 240 -11.90 -16.12 -5.61
N VAL A 241 -10.70 -15.76 -6.08
CA VAL A 241 -10.34 -15.78 -7.51
C VAL A 241 -10.39 -17.19 -8.11
N ARG A 242 -10.12 -18.24 -7.34
CA ARG A 242 -10.14 -19.63 -7.86
C ARG A 242 -11.54 -20.26 -7.90
N SER A 243 -12.40 -19.87 -6.97
CA SER A 243 -13.73 -20.48 -6.78
C SER A 243 -14.87 -19.62 -7.33
N GLY A 244 -14.66 -18.31 -7.47
CA GLY A 244 -15.73 -17.34 -7.68
C GLY A 244 -16.51 -16.99 -6.40
N ASP A 245 -16.11 -17.55 -5.24
CA ASP A 245 -16.79 -17.31 -3.97
C ASP A 245 -16.61 -15.86 -3.49
N THR A 246 -17.55 -15.42 -2.65
CA THR A 246 -17.51 -14.10 -2.02
C THR A 246 -16.32 -13.98 -1.06
N LEU A 247 -15.68 -12.84 -1.10
CA LEU A 247 -14.57 -12.48 -0.23
C LEU A 247 -15.06 -12.25 1.21
N ASP A 248 -14.29 -12.68 2.21
CA ASP A 248 -14.62 -12.37 3.61
C ASP A 248 -14.40 -10.88 3.89
N LYS A 249 -15.50 -10.14 4.01
CA LYS A 249 -15.50 -8.69 4.28
C LYS A 249 -14.78 -8.27 5.55
N ASN A 250 -14.60 -9.17 6.52
CA ASN A 250 -13.96 -8.83 7.80
C ASN A 250 -12.48 -8.46 7.66
N TRP A 251 -11.85 -8.83 6.53
CA TRP A 251 -10.48 -8.45 6.20
C TRP A 251 -10.35 -7.05 5.59
N PHE A 252 -11.48 -6.42 5.24
CA PHE A 252 -11.52 -5.16 4.50
C PHE A 252 -12.29 -4.11 5.30
N PHE A 253 -11.58 -3.48 6.23
CA PHE A 253 -12.10 -2.36 7.02
C PHE A 253 -11.45 -1.05 6.56
N ILE A 254 -12.27 -0.01 6.47
CA ILE A 254 -11.80 1.34 6.18
C ILE A 254 -11.34 1.94 7.51
N ASN A 255 -10.01 2.07 7.68
CA ASN A 255 -9.48 2.89 8.76
C ASN A 255 -9.49 4.36 8.28
N TYR A 256 -10.57 5.08 8.56
CA TYR A 256 -10.80 6.49 8.17
C TYR A 256 -9.71 7.47 8.62
N LEU A 257 -8.72 7.01 9.37
CA LEU A 257 -7.71 7.82 10.03
C LEU A 257 -6.42 7.98 9.24
N GLY A 258 -6.37 7.48 8.01
CA GLY A 258 -5.24 7.66 7.10
C GLY A 258 -5.26 8.92 6.24
N ILE A 259 -6.37 9.68 6.25
CA ILE A 259 -6.50 10.96 5.57
C ILE A 259 -7.33 11.90 6.44
N LEU A 260 -6.82 13.12 6.63
CA LEU A 260 -7.60 14.25 7.12
C LEU A 260 -8.89 14.34 6.28
N SER A 261 -10.06 14.15 6.89
CA SER A 261 -11.23 14.82 6.32
C SER A 261 -10.91 16.32 6.37
N GLN A 262 -10.62 16.90 5.21
CA GLN A 262 -10.79 18.33 5.04
C GLN A 262 -12.26 18.71 4.89
N ASP A 263 -13.16 17.73 4.95
CA ASP A 263 -14.58 17.99 5.12
C ASP A 263 -14.90 17.94 6.62
N LYS A 264 -14.66 19.08 7.27
CA LYS A 264 -15.54 19.56 8.34
C LYS A 264 -16.54 20.50 7.68
N GLU A 265 -17.80 20.10 7.63
CA GLU A 265 -18.89 21.08 7.76
C GLU A 265 -18.92 21.60 9.20
#